data_AF-A0A2V3HSW4-F1
#
_entry.id   AF-A0A2V3HSW4-F1
#
_cell.length_a   1.000
_cell.length_b   1.000
_cell.length_c   1.000
_cell.angle_alpha   90.00
_cell.angle_beta   90.00
_cell.angle_gamma   90.00
#
_symmetry.space_group_name_H-M   'P 1'
#
loop_
_entity.id
_entity.type
_entity.pdbx_description
1 polymer ?
#
loop_
_entity_poly.entity_id
_entity_poly.type
_entity_poly.pdbx_seq_one_letter_code
_entity_poly.pdbx_strand_id
1 'polypeptide(L)' 'MAVLGQGAAHGACTLLHALGAGYGSSLGLEISTRVRLLDDEPNNVPDDPSNLLEHTVSVWEDAGLSRPARYLFWQV' A
#
# COMPACT_ATOMS: atom_id res chain seq x y z
N MET A 1 0.47 -20.27 3.83
CA MET A 1 0.16 -19.06 3.04
C MET A 1 -1.35 -18.80 2.95
N ALA A 2 -1.89 -18.11 3.95
CA ALA A 2 -3.21 -17.50 3.91
C ALA A 2 -3.12 -16.03 3.48
N VAL A 3 -4.12 -15.54 2.76
CA VAL A 3 -4.26 -14.11 2.45
C VAL A 3 -4.95 -13.45 3.65
N LEU A 4 -4.25 -12.57 4.34
CA LEU A 4 -4.75 -11.82 5.49
C LEU A 4 -5.67 -10.67 5.06
N GLY A 5 -5.43 -10.10 3.87
CA GLY A 5 -6.21 -9.01 3.32
C GLY A 5 -5.80 -8.66 1.89
N GLN A 6 -6.64 -7.89 1.21
CA GLN A 6 -6.36 -7.42 -0.14
C GLN A 6 -6.84 -5.98 -0.33
N GLY A 7 -5.99 -5.15 -0.93
CA GLY A 7 -6.31 -3.79 -1.35
C GLY A 7 -6.18 -3.64 -2.87
N ALA A 8 -6.95 -2.74 -3.46
CA ALA A 8 -6.80 -2.33 -4.85
C ALA A 8 -6.77 -0.81 -4.91
N ALA A 9 -5.93 -0.26 -5.79
CA ALA A 9 -5.80 1.17 -6.01
C ALA A 9 -5.67 1.47 -7.49
N HIS A 10 -6.12 2.66 -7.88
CA HIS A 10 -5.96 3.21 -9.22
C HIS A 10 -4.96 4.36 -9.18
N GLY A 11 -4.07 4.41 -10.17
CA GLY A 11 -3.11 5.49 -10.33
C GLY A 11 -3.81 6.79 -10.70
N ALA A 12 -3.26 7.91 -10.24
CA ALA A 12 -3.68 9.23 -10.66
C ALA A 12 -2.45 10.15 -10.71
N CYS A 13 -2.50 11.15 -11.57
CA CYS A 13 -1.53 12.24 -11.54
C CYS A 13 -2.23 13.56 -11.21
N THR A 14 -1.51 14.44 -10.52
CA THR A 14 -2.02 15.78 -10.20
C THR A 14 -1.66 16.72 -11.35
N LEU A 15 -2.65 17.34 -11.98
CA LEU A 15 -2.45 18.32 -13.05
C LEU A 15 -2.15 19.71 -12.50
N LEU A 16 -2.90 20.09 -11.45
CA LEU A 16 -2.71 21.32 -10.71
C LEU A 16 -2.58 20.96 -9.24
N HIS A 17 -1.37 21.06 -8.72
CA HIS A 17 -1.10 20.84 -7.31
C HIS A 17 -1.86 21.90 -6.52
N ALA A 18 -2.90 21.49 -5.79
CA ALA A 18 -3.63 22.40 -4.92
C ALA A 18 -2.67 22.87 -3.83
N LEU A 19 -2.07 24.05 -4.04
CA LEU A 19 -1.18 24.72 -3.09
C LEU A 19 -2.00 25.25 -1.90
N GLY A 20 -2.71 24.37 -1.19
CA GLY A 20 -3.60 24.68 -0.05
C GLY A 20 -4.88 25.48 -0.39
N ALA A 21 -5.09 25.87 -1.66
CA ALA A 21 -6.19 26.76 -2.05
C ALA A 21 -7.53 26.06 -2.35
N GLY A 22 -7.61 24.72 -2.23
CA GLY A 22 -8.84 23.96 -2.50
C GLY A 22 -9.21 23.78 -3.98
N TYR A 23 -8.46 24.36 -4.92
CA TYR A 23 -8.68 24.25 -6.37
C TYR A 23 -7.67 23.30 -7.03
N GLY A 24 -7.69 22.02 -6.62
CA GLY A 24 -6.89 20.98 -7.25
C GLY A 24 -7.54 20.42 -8.51
N SER A 25 -6.73 19.89 -9.41
CA SER A 25 -7.22 19.02 -10.50
C SER A 25 -6.32 17.79 -10.61
N SER A 26 -6.93 16.62 -10.69
CA SER A 26 -6.26 15.33 -10.84
C SER A 26 -6.86 14.57 -12.02
N LEU A 27 -6.00 13.86 -12.74
CA LEU A 27 -6.39 12.96 -13.81
C LEU A 27 -6.18 11.52 -13.33
N GLY A 28 -7.27 10.74 -13.33
CA GLY A 28 -7.18 9.29 -13.13
C GLY A 28 -6.43 8.65 -14.29
N LEU A 29 -5.53 7.73 -14.00
CA LEU A 29 -4.78 6.97 -14.99
C LEU A 29 -5.38 5.57 -15.09
N GLU A 30 -5.35 4.99 -16.29
CA GLU A 30 -5.68 3.58 -16.52
C GLU A 30 -4.53 2.66 -16.06
N ILE A 31 -4.12 2.84 -14.81
CA ILE A 31 -3.10 2.06 -14.13
C ILE A 31 -3.76 1.57 -12.85
N SER A 32 -3.82 0.25 -12.65
CA SER A 32 -4.35 -0.35 -11.44
C SER A 32 -3.30 -1.20 -10.77
N THR A 33 -3.28 -1.19 -9.45
CA THR A 33 -2.47 -2.12 -8.65
C THR A 33 -3.35 -2.83 -7.64
N ARG A 34 -3.01 -4.07 -7.31
CA ARG A 34 -3.70 -4.87 -6.31
C ARG A 34 -2.65 -5.51 -5.42
N VAL A 35 -2.73 -5.24 -4.12
CA VAL A 35 -1.78 -5.74 -3.14
C VAL A 35 -2.50 -6.74 -2.23
N ARG A 36 -1.87 -7.88 -1.99
CA ARG A 36 -2.31 -8.90 -1.02
C ARG A 36 -1.34 -8.96 0.13
N LEU A 37 -1.86 -8.95 1.35
CA LEU A 37 -1.09 -9.17 2.57
C LEU A 37 -1.15 -10.66 2.93
N LEU A 38 -0.01 -11.26 3.24
CA LEU A 38 0.15 -12.68 3.48
C LEU A 38 0.84 -12.92 4.83
N ASP A 39 0.56 -14.07 5.42
CA ASP A 39 1.18 -14.55 6.66
C ASP A 39 2.48 -15.35 6.44
N ASP A 40 2.84 -15.59 5.18
CA ASP A 40 3.92 -16.46 4.74
C ASP A 40 4.53 -15.95 3.43
N GLU A 41 5.77 -16.32 3.15
CA GLU A 41 6.55 -15.75 2.04
C GLU A 41 5.97 -16.17 0.68
N PRO A 42 5.64 -15.22 -0.22
CA PRO A 42 5.15 -15.56 -1.55
C PRO A 42 6.28 -16.05 -2.44
N ASN A 43 5.94 -16.89 -3.43
CA ASN A 43 6.91 -17.33 -4.44
C ASN A 43 7.55 -16.16 -5.23
N ASN A 44 6.81 -15.06 -5.40
CA ASN A 44 7.29 -13.85 -6.06
C ASN A 44 7.20 -12.70 -5.06
N VAL A 45 8.31 -12.42 -4.38
CA VAL A 45 8.45 -11.27 -3.49
C VAL A 45 8.60 -9.99 -4.33
N PRO A 46 7.77 -8.96 -4.12
CA PRO A 46 7.91 -7.67 -4.78
C PRO A 46 9.24 -6.99 -4.41
N ASP A 47 9.85 -6.32 -5.37
CA ASP A 47 10.95 -5.39 -5.09
C ASP A 47 10.41 -4.15 -4.38
N ASP A 48 10.80 -3.97 -3.12
CA ASP A 48 10.37 -2.88 -2.25
C ASP A 48 11.58 -2.03 -1.81
N PRO A 49 12.20 -1.26 -2.72
CA PRO A 49 13.40 -0.48 -2.41
C PRO A 49 13.12 0.66 -1.41
N SER A 50 11.85 0.96 -1.14
CA SER A 50 11.41 2.02 -0.22
C SER A 50 10.94 1.49 1.14
N ASN A 51 10.99 0.17 1.37
CA ASN A 51 10.48 -0.47 2.59
C ASN A 51 9.04 -0.05 2.95
N LEU A 52 8.17 0.08 1.94
CA LEU A 52 6.81 0.58 2.11
C LEU A 52 6.00 -0.31 3.06
N LEU A 53 6.16 -1.63 2.98
CA LEU A 53 5.45 -2.55 3.89
C LEU A 53 5.89 -2.32 5.35
N GLU A 54 7.19 -2.22 5.59
CA GLU A 54 7.74 -1.99 6.94
C GLU A 54 7.24 -0.67 7.53
N HIS A 55 7.32 0.42 6.77
CA HIS A 55 6.82 1.72 7.21
C HIS A 55 5.33 1.72 7.48
N THR A 56 4.54 1.04 6.64
CA THR A 56 3.08 0.93 6.84
C THR A 56 2.76 0.18 8.13
N VAL A 57 3.49 -0.91 8.42
CA VAL A 57 3.31 -1.68 9.66
C VAL A 57 3.74 -0.87 10.88
N SER A 58 4.83 -0.10 10.79
CA SER A 58 5.24 0.81 11.87
C SER A 58 4.13 1.79 12.23
N VAL A 59 3.55 2.48 11.24
CA VAL A 59 2.44 3.44 11.48
C VAL A 59 1.21 2.75 12.08
N TRP A 60 0.92 1.52 11.65
CA TRP A 60 -0.18 0.72 12.19
C TRP A 60 0.01 0.40 13.68
N GLU A 61 1.22 -0.02 14.06
CA GLU A 61 1.57 -0.31 15.45
C GLU A 61 1.61 0.96 16.32
N ASP A 62 2.13 2.06 15.77
CA ASP A 62 2.15 3.37 16.44
C ASP A 62 0.74 3.90 16.72
N ALA A 63 -0.24 3.51 15.90
CA ALA A 63 -1.67 3.78 16.14
C ALA A 63 -2.29 2.89 17.24
N GLY A 64 -1.52 2.00 17.87
CA GLY A 64 -1.96 1.08 18.91
C GLY A 64 -2.75 -0.13 18.40
N LEU A 65 -2.68 -0.42 17.10
CA LEU A 65 -3.39 -1.53 16.49
C LEU A 65 -2.54 -2.80 16.53
N SER A 66 -3.15 -3.93 16.91
CA SER A 66 -2.47 -5.22 16.97
C SER A 66 -2.06 -5.70 15.57
N ARG A 67 -0.82 -6.19 15.44
CA ARG A 67 -0.38 -6.87 14.21
C ARG A 67 -1.26 -8.10 13.91
N PRO A 68 -1.65 -8.31 12.64
CA PRO A 68 -2.50 -9.43 12.26
C PRO A 68 -1.76 -10.77 12.21
N ALA A 69 -0.43 -10.77 12.04
CA ALA A 69 0.41 -11.96 12.06
C ALA A 69 1.83 -11.64 12.54
N ARG A 70 2.58 -12.69 12.92
CA ARG A 70 3.98 -12.56 13.37
C ARG A 70 4.91 -12.12 12.24
N TYR A 71 4.71 -12.70 11.05
CA TYR A 71 5.42 -12.35 9.84
C TYR A 71 4.40 -11.82 8.84
N LEU A 72 4.78 -10.77 8.12
CA LEU A 72 3.94 -10.12 7.13
C LEU A 72 4.73 -10.03 5.83
N PHE A 73 4.11 -10.52 4.78
CA PHE A 73 4.62 -10.42 3.43
C PHE A 73 3.54 -9.81 2.54
N TRP A 74 3.95 -9.31 1.40
CA TRP A 74 3.01 -8.78 0.42
C TRP A 74 3.32 -9.28 -0.98
N GLN A 75 2.28 -9.29 -1.80
CA GLN A 75 2.37 -9.59 -3.22
C GLN A 75 1.57 -8.53 -3.98
N VAL A 76 2.12 -8.06 -5.10
CA VAL A 76 1.50 -7.11 -6.03
C VAL A 76 1.12 -7.83 -7.33
#